data_AF-A0A3D3PFM0-F1
#
_entry.id   AF-A0A3D3PFM0-F1
#
_cell.length_a   1.000
_cell.length_b   1.000
_cell.length_c   1.000
_cell.angle_alpha   90.00
_cell.angle_beta   90.00
_cell.angle_gamma   90.00
#
_symmetry.space_group_name_H-M   'P 1'
#
loop_
_entity.id
_entity.type
_entity.pdbx_description
1 polymer ?
#
loop_
_entity_poly.entity_id
_entity_poly.type
_entity_poly.pdbx_seq_one_letter_code
_entity_poly.pdbx_strand_id
1 'polypeptide(L)'
;FSGNGNNPLIKTEMAYERGRINKAKLTGNILLTVSNHDSKPHTVLIADNSYKGLNQTKIIAPGATAVFSVNLSKNYNWYDHSVKVKGFNQFEERFAGRVETGAVTKTDPLMGRVV
;
A
#
# COMPACT_ATOMS: atom_id res chain seq x y z
N PHE A 1 -9.71 1.84 12.96
CA PHE A 1 -9.21 0.45 12.89
C PHE A 1 -10.38 -0.45 13.25
N SER A 2 -10.97 -1.14 12.27
CA SER A 2 -12.10 -2.06 12.51
C SER A 2 -11.54 -3.48 12.49
N GLY A 3 -11.10 -3.98 13.64
CA GLY A 3 -10.53 -5.32 13.77
C GLY A 3 -11.37 -6.15 14.72
N ASN A 4 -12.05 -7.16 14.19
CA ASN A 4 -12.72 -8.18 15.01
C ASN A 4 -11.70 -9.29 15.33
N GLY A 5 -11.92 -10.10 16.38
CA GLY A 5 -10.97 -11.12 16.85
C GLY A 5 -10.61 -12.26 15.88
N ASN A 6 -11.12 -12.22 14.64
CA ASN A 6 -10.85 -13.14 13.53
C ASN A 6 -10.01 -12.48 12.42
N ASN A 7 -9.27 -11.42 12.72
CA ASN A 7 -8.37 -10.84 11.73
C ASN A 7 -7.27 -11.86 11.37
N PRO A 8 -6.94 -12.01 10.08
CA PRO A 8 -5.81 -12.84 9.68
C PRO A 8 -4.55 -12.31 10.37
N LEU A 9 -3.64 -13.20 10.79
CA LEU A 9 -2.35 -12.84 11.39
C LEU A 9 -1.40 -12.28 10.32
N ILE A 10 -1.84 -11.26 9.61
CA ILE A 10 -1.12 -10.59 8.54
C ILE A 10 -0.71 -9.22 9.06
N LYS A 11 0.58 -8.94 8.93
CA LYS A 11 1.16 -7.64 9.26
C LYS A 11 1.44 -6.88 7.98
N THR A 12 0.85 -5.72 7.84
CA THR A 12 1.01 -4.81 6.70
C THR A 12 1.83 -3.61 7.13
N GLU A 13 2.92 -3.33 6.41
CA GLU A 13 3.81 -2.20 6.68
C GLU A 13 4.03 -1.42 5.39
N MET A 14 3.80 -0.12 5.44
CA MET A 14 4.05 0.78 4.32
C MET A 14 5.35 1.55 4.56
N ALA A 15 6.21 1.59 3.55
CA ALA A 15 7.41 2.40 3.54
C ALA A 15 7.52 3.18 2.24
N TYR A 16 8.17 4.34 2.27
CA TYR A 16 8.53 5.06 1.05
C TYR A 16 9.73 4.39 0.38
N GLU A 17 9.66 4.19 -0.93
CA GLU A 17 10.77 3.64 -1.69
C GLU A 17 11.90 4.69 -1.75
N ARG A 18 13.08 4.26 -1.32
CA ARG A 18 14.30 5.09 -1.32
C ARG A 18 15.10 4.83 -2.60
N GLY A 19 15.75 5.86 -3.11
CA GLY A 19 16.59 5.78 -4.30
C GLY A 19 17.68 4.74 -4.16
N ARG A 20 17.85 3.90 -5.20
CA ARG A 20 18.88 2.86 -5.24
C ARG A 20 20.31 3.41 -5.11
N ILE A 21 20.54 4.59 -5.71
CA ILE A 21 21.85 5.27 -5.72
C ILE A 21 21.98 6.22 -4.51
N ASN A 22 20.93 6.97 -4.18
CA ASN A 22 20.91 7.86 -3.02
C ASN A 22 19.73 7.52 -2.09
N LYS A 23 20.02 6.81 -1.01
CA LYS A 23 19.03 6.36 -0.02
C LYS A 23 18.40 7.51 0.80
N ALA A 24 18.94 8.73 0.72
CA ALA A 24 18.37 9.92 1.35
C ALA A 24 17.26 10.56 0.49
N LYS A 25 17.17 10.22 -0.80
CA LYS A 25 16.09 10.67 -1.69
C LYS A 25 15.03 9.58 -1.83
N LEU A 26 13.77 9.98 -1.73
CA LEU A 26 12.64 9.12 -2.06
C LEU A 26 12.44 9.09 -3.58
N THR A 27 12.10 7.92 -4.13
CA THR A 27 11.79 7.79 -5.57
C THR A 27 10.41 8.34 -5.93
N GLY A 28 9.56 8.59 -4.92
CA GLY A 28 8.14 8.91 -5.07
C GLY A 28 7.24 7.68 -5.04
N ASN A 29 7.81 6.46 -5.07
CA ASN A 29 7.06 5.22 -4.99
C ASN A 29 6.84 4.77 -3.53
N ILE A 30 5.91 3.83 -3.33
CA ILE A 30 5.69 3.18 -2.03
C ILE A 30 6.01 1.69 -2.12
N LEU A 31 6.47 1.15 -1.00
CA LEU A 31 6.68 -0.26 -0.76
C LEU A 31 5.68 -0.71 0.29
N LEU A 32 4.75 -1.57 -0.10
CA LEU A 32 3.85 -2.26 0.82
C LEU A 32 4.45 -3.63 1.13
N THR A 33 4.86 -3.82 2.37
CA THR A 33 5.37 -5.09 2.89
C THR A 33 4.25 -5.80 3.61
N VAL A 34 4.01 -7.05 3.25
CA VAL A 34 2.96 -7.87 3.86
C VAL A 34 3.59 -9.15 4.37
N SER A 35 3.52 -9.36 5.68
CA SER A 35 4.09 -10.51 6.36
C SER A 35 2.96 -11.40 6.88
N ASN A 36 2.99 -12.67 6.50
CA ASN A 36 2.03 -13.66 6.96
C ASN A 36 2.59 -14.36 8.20
N HIS A 37 2.03 -14.06 9.36
CA HIS A 37 2.33 -14.73 10.64
C HIS A 37 1.33 -15.84 10.97
N ASP A 38 0.42 -16.17 10.06
CA ASP A 38 -0.49 -17.32 10.19
C ASP A 38 0.22 -18.64 9.84
N SER A 39 -0.42 -19.73 10.23
CA SER A 39 -0.06 -21.10 9.90
C SER A 39 -0.51 -21.53 8.49
N LYS A 40 -1.30 -20.70 7.79
CA LYS A 40 -1.85 -21.00 6.46
C LYS A 40 -1.40 -19.97 5.43
N PRO A 41 -1.31 -20.33 4.14
CA PRO A 41 -1.04 -19.37 3.09
C PRO A 41 -2.23 -18.42 2.90
N HIS A 42 -1.96 -17.14 2.70
CA HIS A 42 -2.98 -16.12 2.44
C HIS A 42 -2.76 -15.46 1.09
N THR A 43 -3.85 -15.27 0.34
CA THR A 43 -3.82 -14.51 -0.92
C THR A 43 -4.12 -13.06 -0.61
N VAL A 44 -3.13 -12.20 -0.82
CA VAL A 44 -3.23 -10.76 -0.60
C VAL A 44 -3.39 -10.06 -1.93
N LEU A 45 -4.39 -9.20 -2.01
CA LEU A 45 -4.74 -8.39 -3.15
C LEU A 45 -4.59 -6.92 -2.78
N ILE A 46 -3.78 -6.19 -3.54
CA ILE A 46 -3.67 -4.74 -3.47
C ILE A 46 -4.49 -4.17 -4.62
N ALA A 47 -5.63 -3.57 -4.25
CA ALA A 47 -6.50 -2.87 -5.17
C ALA A 47 -6.14 -1.39 -5.22
N ASP A 48 -6.05 -0.83 -6.42
CA ASP A 48 -5.99 0.62 -6.62
C ASP A 48 -7.44 1.16 -6.71
N ASN A 49 -7.84 2.05 -5.80
CA ASN A 49 -9.23 2.55 -5.79
C ASN A 49 -9.42 3.82 -6.63
N SER A 50 -8.37 4.66 -6.75
CA SER A 50 -8.54 6.04 -7.22
C SER A 50 -7.96 6.31 -8.61
N TYR A 51 -6.99 5.53 -9.07
CA TYR A 51 -6.18 5.89 -10.23
C TYR A 51 -6.12 4.82 -11.33
N LYS A 52 -6.98 3.79 -11.26
CA LYS A 52 -7.05 2.67 -12.21
C LYS A 52 -5.69 1.98 -12.40
N GLY A 53 -4.90 1.91 -11.34
CA GLY A 53 -3.66 1.14 -11.30
C GLY A 53 -3.89 -0.36 -11.51
N LEU A 54 -2.83 -1.08 -11.89
CA LEU A 54 -2.87 -2.54 -11.97
C LEU A 54 -3.00 -3.13 -10.57
N ASN A 55 -4.06 -3.90 -10.33
CA ASN A 55 -4.22 -4.65 -9.09
C ASN A 55 -3.11 -5.70 -8.98
N GLN A 56 -2.40 -5.73 -7.85
CA GLN A 56 -1.36 -6.72 -7.60
C GLN A 56 -1.90 -7.79 -6.65
N THR A 57 -1.83 -9.06 -7.06
CA THR A 57 -2.23 -10.20 -6.21
C THR A 57 -1.02 -11.10 -6.00
N LYS A 58 -0.73 -11.45 -4.74
CA LYS A 58 0.30 -12.45 -4.40
C LYS A 58 -0.21 -13.38 -3.32
N ILE A 59 0.21 -14.64 -3.42
CA ILE A 59 0.04 -15.64 -2.37
C ILE A 59 1.25 -15.56 -1.46
N ILE A 60 1.02 -15.38 -0.16
CA ILE A 60 2.05 -15.30 0.86
C ILE A 60 1.98 -16.59 1.67
N ALA A 61 3.02 -17.41 1.57
CA ALA A 61 3.17 -18.64 2.35
C ALA A 61 3.17 -18.34 3.87
N PRO A 62 2.80 -19.31 4.72
CA PRO A 62 2.88 -19.13 6.18
C PRO A 62 4.32 -18.80 6.60
N GLY A 63 4.48 -17.79 7.46
CA GLY A 63 5.78 -17.27 7.88
C GLY A 63 6.55 -16.46 6.83
N ALA A 64 6.00 -16.28 5.62
CA ALA A 64 6.67 -15.55 4.56
C ALA A 64 6.28 -14.07 4.51
N THR A 65 7.15 -13.26 3.90
CA THR A 65 6.93 -11.84 3.66
C THR A 65 6.95 -11.56 2.16
N ALA A 66 5.96 -10.82 1.67
CA ALA A 66 5.90 -10.33 0.30
C ALA A 66 5.99 -8.81 0.27
N VAL A 67 6.78 -8.27 -0.67
CA VAL A 67 6.87 -6.83 -0.93
C VAL A 67 6.19 -6.52 -2.26
N PHE A 68 5.40 -5.45 -2.24
CA PHE A 68 4.70 -4.88 -3.37
C PHE A 68 5.23 -3.47 -3.60
N SER A 69 5.90 -3.26 -4.74
CA SER A 69 6.32 -1.92 -5.15
C SER A 69 5.23 -1.32 -6.02
N VAL A 70 4.76 -0.15 -5.60
CA VAL A 70 3.76 0.63 -6.33
C VAL A 70 4.44 1.86 -6.88
N ASN A 71 4.48 1.93 -8.21
CA ASN A 71 5.01 3.09 -8.91
C ASN A 71 3.97 4.22 -8.91
N LEU A 72 4.25 5.32 -8.22
CA LEU A 72 3.37 6.49 -8.11
C LEU A 72 3.85 7.68 -8.95
N SER A 73 4.90 7.50 -9.74
CA SER A 73 5.50 8.56 -10.55
C SER A 73 4.50 9.17 -11.54
N LYS A 74 3.48 8.41 -11.95
CA LYS A 74 2.41 8.85 -12.86
C LYS A 74 1.29 9.64 -12.19
N ASN A 75 1.16 9.56 -10.86
CA ASN A 75 0.00 10.05 -10.12
C ASN A 75 0.37 11.18 -9.14
N TYR A 76 1.41 11.97 -9.46
CA TYR A 76 1.88 13.08 -8.62
C TYR A 76 2.17 12.67 -7.16
N ASN A 77 2.63 11.44 -6.94
CA ASN A 77 2.91 10.84 -5.64
C ASN A 77 1.68 10.63 -4.73
N TRP A 78 0.47 10.78 -5.26
CA TRP A 78 -0.77 10.44 -4.55
C TRP A 78 -1.09 8.96 -4.72
N TYR A 79 -1.46 8.31 -3.62
CA TYR A 79 -1.82 6.90 -3.61
C TYR A 79 -3.08 6.65 -2.79
N ASP A 80 -3.89 5.70 -3.25
CA ASP A 80 -5.04 5.17 -2.55
C ASP A 80 -5.15 3.68 -2.89
N HIS A 81 -4.57 2.85 -2.02
CA HIS A 81 -4.56 1.41 -2.18
C HIS A 81 -5.26 0.74 -1.01
N SER A 82 -6.13 -0.22 -1.32
CA SER A 82 -6.70 -1.12 -0.32
C SER A 82 -6.00 -2.47 -0.39
N VAL A 83 -5.42 -2.90 0.73
CA VAL A 83 -4.93 -4.26 0.94
C VAL A 83 -6.08 -5.12 1.44
N LYS A 84 -6.39 -6.16 0.67
CA LYS A 84 -7.46 -7.13 0.91
C LYS A 84 -6.89 -8.53 1.00
N VAL A 85 -7.51 -9.37 1.82
CA VAL A 85 -7.10 -10.78 1.96
C VAL A 85 -8.24 -11.66 1.48
N LYS A 86 -7.97 -12.54 0.52
CA LYS A 86 -8.98 -13.46 -0.03
C LYS A 86 -9.49 -14.38 1.08
N GLY A 87 -10.81 -14.46 1.22
CA GLY A 87 -11.47 -15.22 2.29
C GLY A 87 -11.77 -14.40 3.55
N PHE A 88 -11.25 -13.17 3.65
CA PHE A 88 -11.51 -12.26 4.76
C PHE A 88 -12.11 -10.95 4.24
N ASN A 89 -13.39 -10.99 3.85
CA ASN A 89 -14.09 -9.82 3.28
C ASN A 89 -14.21 -8.64 4.25
N GLN A 90 -14.07 -8.87 5.55
CA GLN A 90 -14.06 -7.82 6.57
C GLN A 90 -12.68 -7.18 6.78
N PHE A 91 -11.61 -7.83 6.28
CA PHE A 91 -10.25 -7.33 6.39
C PHE A 91 -9.91 -6.49 5.16
N GLU A 92 -9.95 -5.18 5.35
CA GLU A 92 -9.49 -4.19 4.39
C GLU A 92 -8.61 -3.17 5.11
N GLU A 93 -7.34 -3.08 4.72
CA GLU A 93 -6.45 -2.02 5.17
C GLU A 93 -6.23 -1.05 4.01
N ARG A 94 -6.78 0.16 4.14
CA ARG A 94 -6.64 1.21 3.15
C ARG A 94 -5.48 2.13 3.52
N PHE A 95 -4.52 2.23 2.61
CA PHE A 95 -3.40 3.16 2.65
C PHE A 95 -3.67 4.25 1.63
N ALA A 96 -4.00 5.44 2.11
CA ALA A 96 -4.18 6.63 1.30
C ALA A 96 -3.27 7.74 1.81
N GLY A 97 -2.59 8.42 0.90
CA GLY A 97 -1.69 9.50 1.26
C GLY A 97 -0.89 10.01 0.08
N ARG A 98 0.16 10.78 0.39
CA ARG A 98 1.08 11.33 -0.58
C ARG A 98 2.51 11.11 -0.14
N VAL A 99 3.39 10.71 -1.06
CA VAL A 99 4.84 10.66 -0.79
C VAL A 99 5.42 12.07 -0.93
N GLU A 100 5.76 12.70 0.19
CA GLU A 100 6.46 13.99 0.19
C GLU A 100 7.97 13.77 -0.01
N THR A 101 8.46 14.05 -1.22
CA THR A 101 9.86 13.82 -1.62
C THR A 101 10.79 15.00 -1.33
N GLY A 102 10.34 16.01 -0.57
CA GLY A 102 11.13 17.21 -0.24
C GLY A 102 11.25 18.26 -1.37
N ALA A 103 10.61 18.03 -2.52
CA ALA A 103 10.41 19.07 -3.53
C ALA A 103 9.23 19.95 -3.12
N VAL A 104 9.41 21.29 -3.08
CA VAL A 104 8.32 22.26 -2.87
C VAL A 104 7.27 22.05 -3.96
N THR A 105 6.21 21.32 -3.65
CA THR A 105 5.11 21.06 -4.58
C THR A 105 3.78 21.16 -3.85
N LYS A 106 2.91 21.98 -4.45
CA LYS A 106 1.62 22.50 -3.97
C LYS A 106 0.73 21.53 -3.18
N THR A 107 -0.05 22.17 -2.31
CA THR A 107 -1.14 21.73 -1.43
C THR A 107 -2.09 20.68 -2.03
N ASP A 108 -2.58 19.84 -1.12
CA ASP A 108 -3.67 18.86 -1.22
C ASP A 108 -4.84 19.28 -2.15
N PRO A 109 -5.03 18.63 -3.32
CA PRO A 109 -6.14 18.92 -4.23
C PRO A 109 -7.50 18.34 -3.76
N LEU A 110 -7.52 17.49 -2.72
CA LEU A 110 -8.76 16.91 -2.17
C LEU A 110 -9.40 17.82 -1.11
N MET A 111 -8.67 18.82 -0.63
CA MET A 111 -9.16 19.93 0.21
C MET A 111 -9.80 21.07 -0.63
N GLY A 112 -10.00 20.87 -1.93
CA GLY A 112 -10.60 21.84 -2.84
C GLY A 112 -11.81 21.26 -3.56
N ARG A 113 -12.90 21.01 -2.83
CA ARG A 113 -14.22 20.75 -3.42
C ARG A 113 -14.71 22.01 -4.12
N VAL A 114 -14.20 22.29 -5.31
CA VAL A 114 -14.82 23.21 -6.27
C VAL A 114 -15.62 22.35 -7.23
N VAL A 115 -16.92 22.61 -7.25
CA VAL A 115 -17.90 22.11 -8.23
C VAL A 115 -17.51 22.49 -9.65
#